data_AF-A0A2P4SF46-F1
#
_entry.id   AF-A0A2P4SF46-F1
#
_cell.length_a   1.000
_cell.length_b   1.000
_cell.length_c   1.000
_cell.angle_alpha   90.00
_cell.angle_beta   90.00
_cell.angle_gamma   90.00
#
_symmetry.space_group_name_H-M   'P 1'
#
loop_
_entity.id
_entity.type
_entity.pdbx_description
1 polymer ?
#
loop_
_entity_poly.entity_id
_entity_poly.type
_entity_poly.pdbx_seq_one_letter_code
_entity_poly.pdbx_strand_id
1 'polypeptide(L)'
;SSYPIWEDFNSKATKLHSQLRTTVLAAVAFLDAFQKVADMATNTRGATRDIGSALTRMCMRHRSIEAKLRQFTNALMESLINPLQDRIEDWKKTANQLDKDHAKEYKRARHEIKKKSSDTLKLQKKARKGDLQPQLDNALQDVNDMYLLLEETEKQAVRKALIEERGRFCTFITFLQPVVNGELTMLGEITHLQGIIDDLVVLTAEPHKLPPASEQVIKDLKGSDYSWSYQTPPSSPSSSSSRKSSMC
;
A
#
# COMPACT_ATOMS: atom_id res chain seq x y z
N SER A 1 12.53 -5.35 20.59
CA SER A 1 12.45 -6.09 19.31
C SER A 1 11.34 -5.48 18.47
N SER A 2 11.64 -5.04 17.24
CA SER A 2 10.69 -4.30 16.37
C SER A 2 9.77 -5.21 15.54
N TYR A 3 10.04 -6.51 15.46
CA TYR A 3 9.32 -7.44 14.58
C TYR A 3 7.80 -7.53 14.81
N PRO A 4 7.29 -7.52 16.05
CA PRO A 4 5.83 -7.54 16.27
C PRO A 4 5.11 -6.35 15.63
N ILE A 5 5.77 -5.19 15.52
CA ILE A 5 5.21 -3.99 14.88
C ILE A 5 5.12 -4.18 13.36
N TRP A 6 6.17 -4.75 12.76
CA TRP A 6 6.19 -5.06 11.33
C TRP A 6 5.17 -6.14 10.96
N GLU A 7 5.03 -7.17 11.80
CA GLU A 7 4.04 -8.24 11.62
C GLU A 7 2.61 -7.72 11.75
N ASP A 8 2.32 -6.87 12.75
CA ASP A 8 1.01 -6.22 12.86
C ASP A 8 0.74 -5.34 11.64
N PHE A 9 1.67 -4.46 11.26
CA PHE A 9 1.54 -3.64 10.05
C PHE A 9 1.21 -4.49 8.81
N ASN A 10 1.98 -5.56 8.57
CA ASN A 10 1.76 -6.45 7.44
C ASN A 10 0.37 -7.13 7.50
N SER A 11 -0.05 -7.57 8.69
CA SER A 11 -1.39 -8.14 8.91
C SER A 11 -2.50 -7.14 8.57
N LYS A 12 -2.37 -5.88 9.01
CA LYS A 12 -3.36 -4.82 8.70
C LYS A 12 -3.37 -4.46 7.22
N ALA A 13 -2.19 -4.38 6.59
CA ALA A 13 -2.08 -4.13 5.16
C ALA A 13 -2.77 -5.22 4.32
N THR A 14 -2.60 -6.50 4.68
CA THR A 14 -3.31 -7.63 4.06
C THR A 14 -4.83 -7.49 4.17
N LYS A 15 -5.33 -7.10 5.35
CA LYS A 15 -6.78 -6.88 5.55
C LYS A 15 -7.29 -5.73 4.69
N LEU A 16 -6.56 -4.62 4.64
CA LEU A 16 -6.89 -3.48 3.77
C LEU A 16 -6.96 -3.92 2.31
N HIS A 17 -5.94 -4.62 1.82
CA HIS A 17 -5.92 -5.17 0.46
C HIS A 17 -7.15 -6.04 0.17
N SER A 18 -7.54 -6.94 1.07
CA SER A 18 -8.73 -7.77 0.90
C SER A 18 -10.01 -6.94 0.75
N GLN A 19 -10.15 -5.88 1.53
CA GLN A 19 -11.31 -4.98 1.42
C GLN A 19 -11.27 -4.18 0.12
N LEU A 20 -10.12 -3.66 -0.28
CA LEU A 20 -9.96 -2.94 -1.55
C LEU A 20 -10.32 -3.81 -2.75
N ARG A 21 -9.94 -5.09 -2.76
CA ARG A 21 -10.37 -6.04 -3.79
C ARG A 21 -11.90 -6.19 -3.86
N THR A 22 -12.56 -6.31 -2.72
CA THR A 22 -14.02 -6.36 -2.65
C THR A 22 -14.64 -5.07 -3.16
N THR A 23 -14.11 -3.91 -2.77
CA THR A 23 -14.55 -2.60 -3.25
C THR A 23 -14.43 -2.46 -4.76
N VAL A 24 -13.32 -2.92 -5.35
CA VAL A 24 -13.12 -2.93 -6.80
C VAL A 24 -14.21 -3.75 -7.51
N LEU A 25 -14.54 -4.93 -7.00
CA LEU A 25 -15.63 -5.75 -7.56
C LEU A 25 -17.00 -5.08 -7.46
N ALA A 26 -17.29 -4.49 -6.30
CA ALA A 26 -18.53 -3.74 -6.08
C ALA A 26 -18.62 -2.50 -7.00
N ALA A 27 -17.51 -1.79 -7.21
CA ALA A 27 -17.43 -0.64 -8.10
C ALA A 27 -17.74 -1.03 -9.55
N VAL A 28 -17.20 -2.14 -10.05
CA VAL A 28 -17.52 -2.64 -11.41
C VAL A 28 -19.03 -2.89 -11.56
N ALA A 29 -19.63 -3.64 -10.63
CA ALA A 29 -21.07 -3.93 -10.67
C ALA A 29 -21.93 -2.66 -10.60
N PHE A 30 -21.54 -1.70 -9.77
CA PHE A 30 -22.18 -0.39 -9.70
C PHE A 30 -22.07 0.37 -11.02
N LEU A 31 -20.90 0.41 -11.66
CA LEU A 31 -20.69 1.11 -12.92
C LEU A 31 -21.41 0.46 -14.09
N ASP A 32 -21.61 -0.86 -14.08
CA ASP A 32 -22.46 -1.53 -15.05
C ASP A 32 -23.93 -1.12 -14.90
N ALA A 33 -24.43 -0.96 -13.67
CA ALA A 33 -25.77 -0.44 -13.42
C ALA A 33 -25.90 1.04 -13.80
N PHE A 34 -24.89 1.85 -13.46
CA PHE A 34 -24.82 3.26 -13.84
C PHE A 34 -24.89 3.43 -15.36
N GLN A 35 -24.12 2.63 -16.11
CA GLN A 35 -24.13 2.71 -17.58
C GLN A 35 -25.52 2.43 -18.15
N LYS A 36 -26.28 1.47 -17.60
CA LYS A 36 -27.67 1.20 -18.04
C LYS A 36 -28.58 2.41 -17.88
N VAL A 37 -28.40 3.20 -16.82
CA VAL A 37 -29.15 4.46 -16.63
C VAL A 37 -28.76 5.49 -17.69
N ALA A 38 -27.46 5.62 -17.98
CA ALA A 38 -26.97 6.50 -19.02
C ALA A 38 -27.47 6.10 -20.42
N ASP A 39 -27.47 4.81 -20.73
CA ASP A 39 -27.97 4.26 -21.99
C ASP A 39 -29.48 4.48 -22.13
N MET A 40 -30.24 4.26 -21.05
CA MET A 40 -31.68 4.54 -21.03
C MET A 40 -31.96 6.00 -21.40
N ALA A 41 -31.25 6.95 -20.80
CA ALA A 41 -31.39 8.38 -21.14
C ALA A 41 -30.92 8.67 -22.57
N THR A 42 -29.83 8.07 -23.04
CA THR A 42 -29.28 8.26 -24.40
C THR A 42 -30.26 7.78 -25.49
N ASN A 43 -31.05 6.74 -25.19
CA ASN A 43 -32.04 6.18 -26.10
C ASN A 43 -33.37 6.95 -26.13
N THR A 44 -33.53 8.00 -25.31
CA THR A 44 -34.69 8.89 -25.37
C THR A 44 -34.62 9.86 -26.57
N ARG A 45 -35.53 10.83 -26.61
CA ARG A 45 -35.61 11.89 -27.64
C ARG A 45 -35.35 13.26 -27.02
N GLY A 46 -34.99 14.23 -27.85
CA GLY A 46 -34.76 15.61 -27.41
C GLY A 46 -33.52 15.73 -26.52
N ALA A 47 -33.51 16.75 -25.66
CA ALA A 47 -32.36 17.12 -24.82
C ALA A 47 -31.99 16.06 -23.76
N THR A 48 -32.89 15.12 -23.42
CA THR A 48 -32.59 14.04 -22.47
C THR A 48 -31.48 13.11 -23.00
N ARG A 49 -31.28 13.04 -24.32
CA ARG A 49 -30.15 12.32 -24.93
C ARG A 49 -28.80 12.92 -24.54
N ASP A 50 -28.74 14.24 -24.37
CA ASP A 50 -27.51 14.95 -24.02
C ASP A 50 -27.12 14.67 -22.56
N ILE A 51 -28.11 14.56 -21.67
CA ILE A 51 -27.92 14.08 -20.29
C ILE A 51 -27.35 12.65 -20.30
N GLY A 52 -27.96 11.74 -21.07
CA GLY A 52 -27.46 10.36 -21.20
C GLY A 52 -26.02 10.29 -21.72
N SER A 53 -25.69 11.15 -22.69
CA SER A 53 -24.33 11.26 -23.23
C SER A 53 -23.33 11.77 -22.18
N ALA A 54 -23.70 12.77 -21.37
CA ALA A 54 -22.86 13.26 -20.27
C ALA A 54 -22.69 12.22 -19.15
N LEU A 55 -23.76 11.48 -18.81
CA LEU A 55 -23.69 10.35 -17.87
C LEU A 55 -22.77 9.24 -18.38
N THR A 56 -22.81 8.90 -19.66
CA THR A 56 -21.86 7.92 -20.24
C THR A 56 -20.41 8.39 -20.09
N ARG A 57 -20.12 9.68 -20.34
CA ARG A 57 -18.77 10.22 -20.08
C ARG A 57 -18.37 10.09 -18.61
N MET A 58 -19.28 10.39 -17.68
CA MET A 58 -19.05 10.24 -16.24
C MET A 58 -18.73 8.79 -15.88
N CYS A 59 -19.52 7.83 -16.39
CA CYS A 59 -19.31 6.40 -16.18
C CYS A 59 -17.92 5.95 -16.66
N MET A 60 -17.53 6.38 -17.87
CA MET A 60 -16.22 6.05 -18.44
C MET A 60 -15.06 6.64 -17.62
N ARG A 61 -15.21 7.85 -17.05
CA ARG A 61 -14.21 8.39 -16.13
C ARG A 61 -14.10 7.59 -14.84
N HIS A 62 -15.22 7.18 -14.26
CA HIS A 62 -15.18 6.29 -13.09
C HIS A 62 -14.58 4.92 -13.40
N ARG A 63 -14.75 4.37 -14.62
CA ARG A 63 -14.05 3.15 -15.05
C ARG A 63 -12.52 3.34 -15.11
N SER A 64 -12.05 4.52 -15.52
CA SER A 64 -10.61 4.86 -15.44
C SER A 64 -10.11 4.82 -14.00
N ILE A 65 -10.85 5.47 -13.08
CA ILE A 65 -10.52 5.49 -11.64
C ILE A 65 -10.52 4.07 -11.05
N GLU A 66 -11.52 3.24 -11.39
CA GLU A 66 -11.58 1.84 -10.95
C GLU A 66 -10.37 1.03 -11.43
N ALA A 67 -9.98 1.19 -12.70
CA ALA A 67 -8.79 0.53 -13.23
C ALA A 67 -7.51 0.95 -12.47
N LYS A 68 -7.38 2.23 -12.11
CA LYS A 68 -6.26 2.72 -11.28
C LYS A 68 -6.33 2.19 -9.86
N LEU A 69 -7.52 2.11 -9.24
CA LEU A 69 -7.72 1.52 -7.92
C LEU A 69 -7.31 0.04 -7.91
N ARG A 70 -7.62 -0.70 -8.98
CA ARG A 70 -7.18 -2.09 -9.16
C ARG A 70 -5.67 -2.20 -9.25
N GLN A 71 -5.00 -1.32 -10.01
CA GLN A 71 -3.54 -1.28 -10.10
C GLN A 71 -2.89 -0.97 -8.75
N PHE A 72 -3.40 0.05 -8.04
CA PHE A 72 -2.98 0.39 -6.67
C PHE A 72 -3.13 -0.79 -5.71
N THR A 73 -4.28 -1.46 -5.75
CA THR A 73 -4.56 -2.63 -4.91
C THR A 73 -3.57 -3.77 -5.19
N ASN A 74 -3.26 -4.05 -6.45
CA ASN A 74 -2.27 -5.07 -6.81
C ASN A 74 -0.86 -4.67 -6.34
N ALA A 75 -0.46 -3.40 -6.54
CA ALA A 75 0.83 -2.89 -6.09
C ALA A 75 1.00 -3.02 -4.57
N LEU A 76 -0.06 -2.77 -3.79
CA LEU A 76 -0.07 -2.96 -2.34
C LEU A 76 0.31 -4.39 -1.95
N MET A 77 -0.21 -5.39 -2.66
CA MET A 77 0.11 -6.80 -2.41
C MET A 77 1.52 -7.18 -2.89
N GLU A 78 1.82 -6.87 -4.14
CA GLU A 78 3.01 -7.37 -4.83
C GLU A 78 4.29 -6.62 -4.46
N SER A 79 4.19 -5.31 -4.20
CA SER A 79 5.35 -4.46 -3.94
C SER A 79 5.59 -4.20 -2.45
N LEU A 80 4.56 -4.32 -1.60
CA LEU A 80 4.67 -4.04 -0.17
C LEU A 80 4.42 -5.27 0.70
N ILE A 81 3.24 -5.88 0.65
CA ILE A 81 2.85 -6.94 1.60
C ILE A 81 3.74 -8.18 1.46
N ASN A 82 3.80 -8.79 0.27
CA ASN A 82 4.57 -10.02 0.08
C ASN A 82 6.07 -9.80 0.32
N PRO A 83 6.73 -8.77 -0.26
CA PRO A 83 8.15 -8.55 -0.02
C PRO A 83 8.48 -8.21 1.43
N LEU A 84 7.62 -7.47 2.14
CA LEU A 84 7.82 -7.16 3.55
C LEU A 84 7.71 -8.41 4.41
N GLN A 85 6.75 -9.29 4.12
CA GLN A 85 6.59 -10.56 4.83
C GLN A 85 7.85 -11.42 4.76
N ASP A 86 8.45 -11.55 3.57
CA ASP A 86 9.69 -12.30 3.37
C ASP A 86 10.88 -11.64 4.09
N ARG A 87 10.98 -10.31 4.00
CA ARG A 87 12.08 -9.55 4.61
C ARG A 87 12.09 -9.58 6.13
N ILE A 88 10.92 -9.65 6.78
CA ILE A 88 10.85 -9.74 8.25
C ILE A 88 11.60 -10.98 8.76
N GLU A 89 11.45 -12.13 8.10
CA GLU A 89 12.14 -13.36 8.49
C GLU A 89 13.65 -13.27 8.27
N ASP A 90 14.09 -12.66 7.17
CA ASP A 90 15.51 -12.46 6.92
C ASP A 90 16.15 -11.48 7.89
N TRP A 91 15.45 -10.40 8.27
CA TRP A 91 15.94 -9.46 9.29
C TRP A 91 16.10 -10.10 10.66
N LYS A 92 15.26 -11.07 11.03
CA LYS A 92 15.43 -11.86 12.27
C LYS A 92 16.73 -12.66 12.21
N LYS A 93 17.02 -13.33 11.08
CA LYS A 93 18.25 -14.11 10.88
C LYS A 93 19.49 -13.21 10.95
N THR A 94 19.49 -12.09 10.24
CA THR A 94 20.62 -11.14 10.23
C THR A 94 20.89 -10.56 11.60
N ALA A 95 19.85 -10.16 12.35
CA ALA A 95 20.02 -9.65 13.71
C ALA A 95 20.62 -10.71 14.65
N ASN A 96 20.09 -11.93 14.61
CA ASN A 96 20.61 -13.03 15.42
C ASN A 96 22.08 -13.36 15.07
N GLN A 97 22.47 -13.21 13.81
CA GLN A 97 23.84 -13.42 13.38
C GLN A 97 24.76 -12.32 13.90
N LEU A 98 24.36 -11.05 13.79
CA LEU A 98 25.11 -9.91 14.34
C LEU A 98 25.33 -10.05 15.86
N ASP A 99 24.29 -10.44 16.61
CA ASP A 99 24.37 -10.65 18.05
C ASP A 99 25.34 -11.79 18.41
N LYS A 100 25.28 -12.90 17.66
CA LYS A 100 26.19 -14.04 17.87
C LYS A 100 27.64 -13.69 17.59
N ASP A 101 27.88 -12.98 16.49
CA ASP A 101 29.23 -12.57 16.09
C ASP A 101 29.81 -11.59 17.09
N HIS A 102 29.05 -10.57 17.50
CA HIS A 102 29.44 -9.62 18.53
C HIS A 102 29.75 -10.33 19.86
N ALA A 103 28.84 -11.18 20.35
CA ALA A 103 29.05 -11.89 21.61
C ALA A 103 30.30 -12.77 21.60
N LYS A 104 30.59 -13.42 20.47
CA LYS A 104 31.79 -14.26 20.29
C LYS A 104 33.07 -13.43 20.28
N GLU A 105 33.11 -12.37 19.49
CA GLU A 105 34.27 -11.47 19.37
C GLU A 105 34.55 -10.75 20.68
N TYR A 106 33.52 -10.19 21.32
CA TYR A 106 33.60 -9.52 22.61
C TYR A 106 34.16 -10.43 23.70
N LYS A 107 33.62 -11.66 23.80
CA LYS A 107 34.09 -12.65 24.79
C LYS A 107 35.55 -13.03 24.56
N ARG A 108 35.97 -13.18 23.30
CA ARG A 108 37.35 -13.48 22.93
C ARG A 108 38.30 -12.34 23.32
N ALA A 109 37.98 -11.10 22.93
CA ALA A 109 38.78 -9.92 23.25
C ALA A 109 38.92 -9.73 24.77
N ARG A 110 37.82 -9.86 25.52
CA ARG A 110 37.83 -9.81 27.00
C ARG A 110 38.71 -10.89 27.62
N HIS A 111 38.69 -12.11 27.09
CA HIS A 111 39.52 -13.21 27.58
C HIS A 111 41.01 -12.94 27.33
N GLU A 112 41.37 -12.49 26.13
CA GLU A 112 42.74 -12.11 25.76
C GLU A 112 43.27 -10.98 26.65
N ILE A 113 42.49 -9.91 26.87
CA ILE A 113 42.83 -8.81 27.77
C ILE A 113 43.07 -9.32 29.19
N LYS A 114 42.17 -10.17 29.71
CA LYS A 114 42.31 -10.74 31.06
C LYS A 114 43.58 -11.57 31.19
N LYS A 115 43.90 -12.38 30.17
CA LYS A 115 45.11 -13.21 30.13
C LYS A 115 46.37 -12.34 30.14
N LYS A 116 46.49 -11.40 29.19
CA LYS A 116 47.62 -10.46 29.13
C LYS A 116 47.77 -9.66 30.42
N SER A 117 46.68 -9.10 30.95
CA SER A 117 46.70 -8.33 32.21
C SER A 117 47.22 -9.15 33.39
N SER A 118 46.81 -10.42 33.50
CA SER A 118 47.31 -11.34 34.53
C SER A 118 48.81 -11.59 34.38
N ASP A 119 49.31 -11.76 33.17
CA ASP A 119 50.74 -12.00 32.91
C ASP A 119 51.57 -10.75 33.15
N THR A 120 51.07 -9.56 32.77
CA THR A 120 51.68 -8.26 33.10
C THR A 120 51.77 -8.05 34.62
N LEU A 121 50.74 -8.44 35.38
CA LEU A 121 50.78 -8.38 36.86
C LEU A 121 51.86 -9.29 37.47
N LYS A 122 52.07 -10.48 36.89
CA LYS A 122 53.17 -11.38 37.31
C LYS A 122 54.53 -10.76 36.97
N LEU A 123 54.67 -10.16 35.79
CA LEU A 123 55.90 -9.49 35.36
C LEU A 123 56.22 -8.29 36.27
N GLN A 124 55.20 -7.51 36.65
CA GLN A 124 55.34 -6.40 37.59
C GLN A 124 55.92 -6.84 38.94
N LYS A 125 55.48 -8.00 39.46
CA LYS A 125 56.02 -8.57 40.71
C LYS A 125 57.49 -8.99 40.56
N LYS A 126 57.92 -9.45 39.38
CA LYS A 126 59.31 -9.84 39.09
C LYS A 126 60.21 -8.63 38.88
N ALA A 127 59.74 -7.61 38.17
CA ALA A 127 60.48 -6.37 37.92
C ALA A 127 60.82 -5.59 39.21
N ARG A 128 60.03 -5.73 40.28
CA ARG A 128 60.40 -5.18 41.60
C ARG A 128 61.67 -5.79 42.21
N LYS A 129 62.16 -6.92 41.69
CA LYS A 129 63.31 -7.68 42.22
C LYS A 129 64.49 -7.75 41.25
N GLY A 130 64.45 -7.09 40.10
CA GLY A 130 65.51 -7.11 39.09
C GLY A 130 65.27 -6.13 37.94
N ASP A 131 66.22 -6.01 37.02
CA ASP A 131 66.18 -5.02 35.94
C ASP A 131 65.32 -5.48 34.73
N LEU A 132 64.00 -5.52 34.92
CA LEU A 132 63.02 -5.93 33.90
C LEU A 132 62.05 -4.79 33.52
N GLN A 133 62.40 -3.54 33.86
CA GLN A 133 61.51 -2.39 33.66
C GLN A 133 61.06 -2.18 32.21
N PRO A 134 61.93 -2.27 31.18
CA PRO A 134 61.50 -2.09 29.79
C PRO A 134 60.50 -3.15 29.31
N GLN A 135 60.60 -4.37 29.84
CA GLN A 135 59.69 -5.46 29.50
C GLN A 135 58.32 -5.26 30.15
N LEU A 136 58.30 -4.71 31.36
CA LEU A 136 57.07 -4.33 32.04
C LEU A 136 56.35 -3.21 31.28
N ASP A 137 57.08 -2.19 30.83
CA ASP A 137 56.51 -1.07 30.09
C ASP A 137 55.90 -1.53 28.77
N ASN A 138 56.59 -2.40 28.02
CA ASN A 138 56.03 -3.05 26.81
C ASN A 138 54.77 -3.88 27.12
N ALA A 139 54.78 -4.65 28.22
CA ALA A 139 53.63 -5.48 28.61
C ALA A 139 52.41 -4.65 29.07
N LEU A 140 52.64 -3.45 29.62
CA LEU A 140 51.58 -2.49 29.95
C LEU A 140 51.02 -1.84 28.69
N GLN A 141 51.88 -1.46 27.74
CA GLN A 141 51.46 -0.92 26.44
C GLN A 141 50.61 -1.96 25.67
N ASP A 142 51.04 -3.21 25.64
CA ASP A 142 50.30 -4.32 25.02
C ASP A 142 48.88 -4.46 25.57
N VAL A 143 48.69 -4.30 26.88
CA VAL A 143 47.36 -4.35 27.51
C VAL A 143 46.54 -3.15 27.08
N ASN A 144 47.14 -1.96 27.05
CA ASN A 144 46.48 -0.73 26.60
C ASN A 144 46.03 -0.82 25.13
N ASP A 145 46.89 -1.32 24.24
CA ASP A 145 46.57 -1.50 22.82
C ASP A 145 45.41 -2.49 22.63
N MET A 146 45.33 -3.54 23.45
CA MET A 146 44.21 -4.49 23.44
C MET A 146 42.89 -3.84 23.90
N TYR A 147 42.94 -2.90 24.84
CA TYR A 147 41.75 -2.11 25.22
C TYR A 147 41.30 -1.17 24.10
N LEU A 148 42.24 -0.51 23.43
CA LEU A 148 41.94 0.34 22.26
C LEU A 148 41.33 -0.48 21.11
N LEU A 149 41.86 -1.67 20.85
CA LEU A 149 41.32 -2.59 19.83
C LEU A 149 39.90 -3.06 20.19
N LEU A 150 39.65 -3.35 21.47
CA LEU A 150 38.29 -3.69 21.94
C LEU A 150 37.34 -2.51 21.73
N GLU A 151 37.75 -1.29 22.09
CA GLU A 151 36.93 -0.09 21.87
C GLU A 151 36.57 0.10 20.38
N GLU A 152 37.54 -0.07 19.49
CA GLU A 152 37.29 0.04 18.04
C GLU A 152 36.38 -1.09 17.53
N THR A 153 36.53 -2.30 18.07
CA THR A 153 35.64 -3.44 17.77
C THR A 153 34.19 -3.14 18.19
N GLU A 154 34.00 -2.58 19.38
CA GLU A 154 32.68 -2.18 19.87
C GLU A 154 32.07 -1.06 19.02
N LYS A 155 32.86 -0.04 18.66
CA LYS A 155 32.42 1.02 17.73
C LYS A 155 31.95 0.43 16.41
N GLN A 156 32.68 -0.56 15.87
CA GLN A 156 32.31 -1.20 14.63
C GLN A 156 31.06 -2.09 14.76
N ALA A 157 30.88 -2.77 15.88
CA ALA A 157 29.66 -3.53 16.17
C ALA A 157 28.43 -2.61 16.23
N VAL A 158 28.53 -1.49 16.95
CA VAL A 158 27.47 -0.47 17.01
C VAL A 158 27.18 0.10 15.62
N ARG A 159 28.21 0.42 14.83
CA ARG A 159 28.05 0.92 13.46
C ARG A 159 27.28 -0.08 12.58
N LYS A 160 27.62 -1.38 12.64
CA LYS A 160 26.90 -2.44 11.91
C LYS A 160 25.42 -2.51 12.34
N ALA A 161 25.14 -2.46 13.64
CA ALA A 161 23.78 -2.49 14.16
C ALA A 161 22.94 -1.30 13.68
N LEU A 162 23.50 -0.08 13.72
CA LEU A 162 22.81 1.14 13.26
C LEU A 162 22.55 1.12 11.74
N ILE A 163 23.50 0.62 10.94
CA ILE A 163 23.31 0.47 9.50
C ILE A 163 22.18 -0.51 9.19
N GLU A 164 22.15 -1.64 9.90
CA GLU A 164 21.10 -2.65 9.74
C GLU A 164 19.72 -2.09 10.15
N GLU A 165 19.63 -1.38 11.28
CA GLU A 165 18.39 -0.73 11.69
C GLU A 165 17.88 0.28 10.65
N ARG A 166 18.75 1.19 10.18
CA ARG A 166 18.42 2.15 9.14
C ARG A 166 18.03 1.46 7.82
N GLY A 167 18.75 0.39 7.46
CA GLY A 167 18.54 -0.38 6.25
C GLY A 167 17.12 -0.93 6.14
N ARG A 168 16.54 -1.41 7.24
CA ARG A 168 15.16 -1.92 7.29
C ARG A 168 14.13 -0.87 6.88
N PHE A 169 14.24 0.34 7.42
CA PHE A 169 13.36 1.46 7.06
C PHE A 169 13.58 1.89 5.60
N CYS A 170 14.83 1.94 5.12
CA CYS A 170 15.10 2.24 3.71
C CYS A 170 14.44 1.21 2.78
N THR A 171 14.56 -0.09 3.07
CA THR A 171 13.90 -1.16 2.31
C THR A 171 12.38 -1.02 2.35
N PHE A 172 11.79 -0.71 3.51
CA PHE A 172 10.36 -0.45 3.62
C PHE A 172 9.90 0.72 2.74
N ILE A 173 10.64 1.82 2.70
CA ILE A 173 10.31 2.96 1.84
C ILE A 173 10.39 2.58 0.36
N THR A 174 11.37 1.79 -0.05
CA THR A 174 11.45 1.26 -1.42
C THR A 174 10.22 0.44 -1.79
N PHE A 175 9.70 -0.37 -0.88
CA PHE A 175 8.47 -1.15 -1.08
C PHE A 175 7.20 -0.28 -1.12
N LEU A 176 7.17 0.78 -0.33
CA LEU A 176 6.03 1.70 -0.24
C LEU A 176 5.92 2.62 -1.46
N GLN A 177 7.04 3.03 -2.05
CA GLN A 177 7.08 3.97 -3.18
C GLN A 177 6.14 3.61 -4.35
N PRO A 178 6.11 2.38 -4.91
CA PRO A 178 5.20 2.03 -5.99
C PRO A 178 3.72 2.10 -5.58
N VAL A 179 3.40 1.81 -4.31
CA VAL A 179 2.03 1.92 -3.77
C VAL A 179 1.58 3.38 -3.77
N VAL A 180 2.41 4.27 -3.24
CA VAL A 180 2.12 5.72 -3.19
C VAL A 180 2.03 6.32 -4.60
N ASN A 181 2.90 5.92 -5.52
CA ASN A 181 2.83 6.37 -6.91
C ASN A 181 1.51 5.94 -7.59
N GLY A 182 1.03 4.73 -7.30
CA GLY A 182 -0.27 4.24 -7.77
C GLY A 182 -1.42 5.09 -7.22
N GLU A 183 -1.37 5.44 -5.94
CA GLU A 183 -2.35 6.31 -5.29
C GLU A 183 -2.38 7.72 -5.90
N LEU A 184 -1.21 8.35 -6.09
CA LEU A 184 -1.10 9.65 -6.75
C LEU A 184 -1.69 9.65 -8.15
N THR A 185 -1.41 8.60 -8.93
CA THR A 185 -1.95 8.44 -10.29
C THR A 185 -3.48 8.33 -10.26
N MET A 186 -4.03 7.56 -9.31
CA MET A 186 -5.47 7.42 -9.14
C MET A 186 -6.14 8.75 -8.76
N LEU A 187 -5.56 9.50 -7.82
CA LEU A 187 -6.11 10.79 -7.39
C LEU A 187 -6.08 11.84 -8.51
N GLY A 188 -5.10 11.78 -9.42
CA GLY A 188 -5.02 12.66 -10.59
C GLY A 188 -6.24 12.55 -11.51
N GLU A 189 -6.82 11.34 -11.66
CA GLU A 189 -7.98 11.09 -12.54
C GLU A 189 -9.25 11.84 -12.07
N ILE A 190 -9.36 12.15 -10.78
CA ILE A 190 -10.53 12.83 -10.19
C ILE A 190 -10.74 14.23 -10.81
N THR A 191 -9.66 14.88 -11.25
CA THR A 191 -9.72 16.21 -11.87
C THR A 191 -10.58 16.24 -13.13
N HIS A 192 -10.71 15.11 -13.83
CA HIS A 192 -11.53 14.99 -15.05
C HIS A 192 -13.04 14.92 -14.78
N LEU A 193 -13.46 14.70 -13.52
CA LEU A 193 -14.88 14.64 -13.15
C LEU A 193 -15.51 16.03 -13.12
N GLN A 194 -14.73 17.08 -12.80
CA GLN A 194 -15.23 18.44 -12.60
C GLN A 194 -15.98 18.96 -13.83
N GLY A 195 -15.37 18.89 -15.01
CA GLY A 195 -16.02 19.37 -16.23
C GLY A 195 -17.31 18.60 -16.56
N ILE A 196 -17.38 17.31 -16.22
CA ILE A 196 -18.57 16.50 -16.51
C ILE A 196 -19.71 16.82 -15.53
N ILE A 197 -19.41 17.08 -14.26
CA ILE A 197 -20.45 17.47 -13.31
C ILE A 197 -20.97 18.88 -13.64
N ASP A 198 -20.10 19.80 -14.07
CA ASP A 198 -20.51 21.14 -14.49
C ASP A 198 -21.44 21.06 -15.72
N ASP A 199 -21.11 20.24 -16.72
CA ASP A 199 -21.99 19.94 -17.87
C ASP A 199 -23.37 19.42 -17.40
N LEU A 200 -23.38 18.45 -16.48
CA LEU A 200 -24.61 17.84 -15.98
C LEU A 200 -25.48 18.84 -15.22
N VAL A 201 -24.88 19.73 -14.42
CA VAL A 201 -25.59 20.81 -13.71
C VAL A 201 -26.29 21.73 -14.71
N VAL A 202 -25.60 22.12 -15.79
CA VAL A 202 -26.18 22.96 -16.84
C VAL A 202 -27.33 22.24 -17.55
N LEU A 203 -27.13 20.98 -17.95
CA LEU A 203 -28.14 20.18 -18.65
C LEU A 203 -29.40 19.91 -17.81
N THR A 204 -29.31 20.01 -16.48
CA THR A 204 -30.39 19.70 -15.55
C THR A 204 -30.95 20.92 -14.80
N ALA A 205 -30.56 22.15 -15.19
CA ALA A 205 -30.88 23.37 -14.44
C ALA A 205 -32.38 23.73 -14.35
N GLU A 206 -33.17 23.49 -15.41
CA GLU A 206 -34.61 23.82 -15.46
C GLU A 206 -35.47 22.56 -15.74
N PRO A 207 -35.62 21.62 -14.78
CA PRO A 207 -36.23 20.31 -15.04
C PRO A 207 -37.73 20.35 -15.38
N HIS A 208 -38.41 21.46 -15.08
CA HIS A 208 -39.84 21.65 -15.33
C HIS A 208 -40.14 22.46 -16.60
N LYS A 209 -39.12 22.78 -17.40
CA LYS A 209 -39.24 23.54 -18.63
C LYS A 209 -38.61 22.77 -19.77
N LEU A 210 -39.33 22.66 -20.88
CA LEU A 210 -38.86 21.89 -22.02
C LEU A 210 -37.72 22.63 -22.75
N PRO A 211 -36.54 22.02 -22.96
CA PRO A 211 -35.47 22.66 -23.72
C PRO A 211 -35.80 22.76 -25.22
N PRO A 212 -35.19 23.69 -25.97
CA PRO A 212 -35.46 23.87 -27.40
C PRO A 212 -35.30 22.59 -28.25
N ALA A 213 -34.31 21.76 -27.95
CA ALA A 213 -34.09 20.49 -28.65
C ALA A 213 -35.25 19.49 -28.44
N SER A 214 -35.89 19.54 -27.27
CA SER A 214 -37.09 18.74 -26.97
C SER A 214 -38.35 19.34 -27.59
N GLU A 215 -38.46 20.67 -27.66
CA GLU A 215 -39.56 21.36 -28.38
C GLU A 215 -39.55 21.03 -29.88
N GLN A 216 -38.36 20.86 -30.47
CA GLN A 216 -38.22 20.46 -31.87
C GLN A 216 -38.85 19.07 -32.12
N VAL A 217 -38.71 18.13 -31.17
CA VAL A 217 -39.34 16.80 -31.27
C VAL A 217 -40.86 16.90 -31.37
N ILE A 218 -41.49 17.84 -30.65
CA ILE A 218 -42.95 18.07 -30.72
C ILE A 218 -43.34 18.58 -32.11
N LYS A 219 -42.56 19.49 -32.69
CA LYS A 219 -42.80 20.02 -34.03
C LYS A 219 -42.68 18.92 -35.08
N ASP A 220 -41.65 18.08 -34.98
CA ASP A 220 -41.39 16.99 -35.92
C ASP A 220 -42.48 15.90 -35.85
N LEU A 221 -43.02 15.64 -34.65
CA LEU A 221 -44.12 14.69 -34.44
C LEU A 221 -45.41 15.11 -35.17
N LYS A 222 -45.73 16.42 -35.21
CA LYS A 222 -46.93 16.94 -35.89
C LYS A 222 -46.94 16.70 -37.40
N GLY A 223 -45.79 16.43 -38.02
CA GLY A 223 -45.64 16.16 -39.45
C GLY A 223 -45.51 14.68 -39.83
N SER A 224 -45.71 13.74 -38.89
CA SER A 224 -45.46 12.31 -39.08
C SER A 224 -46.64 11.43 -38.66
N ASP A 225 -46.86 10.30 -39.33
CA ASP A 225 -47.86 9.26 -38.95
C ASP A 225 -47.49 8.46 -37.68
N TYR A 226 -46.53 8.94 -36.88
CA TYR A 226 -45.95 8.21 -35.76
C TYR A 226 -46.78 8.40 -34.47
N SER A 227 -47.30 7.31 -33.91
CA SER A 227 -47.96 7.36 -32.60
C SER A 227 -46.92 7.48 -31.47
N TRP A 228 -47.08 8.48 -30.58
CA TRP A 228 -46.30 8.56 -29.35
C TRP A 228 -46.80 7.52 -28.34
N SER A 229 -45.96 6.55 -27.99
CA SER A 229 -46.24 5.60 -26.91
C SER A 229 -45.36 5.90 -25.70
N TYR A 230 -45.95 5.91 -24.51
CA TYR A 230 -45.18 5.83 -23.28
C TYR A 230 -44.56 4.44 -23.23
N GLN A 231 -43.23 4.33 -23.29
CA GLN A 231 -42.53 3.08 -23.01
C GLN A 231 -42.70 2.75 -21.52
N THR A 232 -43.80 2.08 -21.18
CA THR A 232 -43.92 1.40 -19.88
C THR A 232 -43.02 0.17 -19.91
N PRO A 233 -42.16 -0.05 -18.89
CA PRO A 233 -41.37 -1.28 -18.81
C PRO A 233 -42.31 -2.50 -18.87
N PRO A 234 -41.92 -3.62 -19.49
CA PRO A 234 -42.71 -4.83 -19.44
C PRO A 234 -42.91 -5.23 -17.97
N SER A 235 -44.16 -5.55 -17.60
CA SER A 235 -44.52 -6.01 -16.26
C SER A 235 -43.59 -7.14 -15.82
N SER A 236 -43.03 -7.05 -14.62
CA SER A 236 -42.23 -8.14 -14.05
C SER A 236 -43.06 -9.43 -14.01
N PRO A 237 -42.49 -10.61 -14.31
CA PRO A 237 -43.24 -11.85 -14.21
C PRO A 237 -43.68 -12.04 -12.76
N SER A 238 -44.98 -12.00 -12.52
CA SER A 238 -45.57 -12.43 -11.25
C SER A 238 -45.19 -13.90 -11.04
N SER A 239 -44.42 -14.18 -9.99
CA SER A 239 -44.13 -15.54 -9.56
C SER A 239 -45.41 -16.19 -9.06
N SER A 240 -46.16 -16.83 -9.96
CA SER A 240 -47.20 -17.80 -9.61
C SER A 240 -46.52 -19.08 -9.11
N SER A 241 -45.92 -19.05 -7.91
CA SER A 241 -45.64 -20.28 -7.17
C SER A 241 -46.97 -20.75 -6.60
N SER A 242 -47.64 -21.63 -7.35
CA SER A 242 -48.80 -22.36 -6.83
C SER A 242 -48.34 -23.16 -5.63
N ARG A 243 -48.78 -22.76 -4.43
CA ARG A 243 -48.76 -23.64 -3.25
C ARG A 243 -49.68 -24.82 -3.56
N LYS A 244 -49.12 -25.96 -3.91
CA LYS A 244 -49.83 -27.24 -3.84
C LYS A 244 -49.42 -27.90 -2.53
N SER A 245 -50.29 -27.74 -1.54
CA SER A 245 -50.40 -28.59 -0.37
C SER A 245 -50.70 -30.02 -0.78
N SER A 246 -50.02 -30.99 -0.17
CA SER A 246 -50.52 -32.35 -0.01
C SER A 246 -49.95 -32.91 1.29
N MET A 247 -50.84 -33.27 2.19
CA MET A 247 -50.56 -34.06 3.40
C MET A 247 -50.22 -35.51 3.06
N CYS A 248 -49.72 -36.20 4.10
CA CYS A 248 -49.40 -37.62 4.29
C CYS A 248 -47.96 -38.03 3.97
#